data_AF-A0A2K5W7P3-F1
#
_entry.id   AF-A0A2K5W7P3-F1
#
_cell.length_a   1.000
_cell.length_b   1.000
_cell.length_c   1.000
_cell.angle_alpha   90.00
_cell.angle_beta   90.00
_cell.angle_gamma   90.00
#
_symmetry.space_group_name_H-M   'P 1'
#
loop_
_entity.id
_entity.type
_entity.pdbx_description
1 polymer ?
#
loop_
_entity_poly.entity_id
_entity_poly.type
_entity_poly.pdbx_seq_one_letter_code
_entity_poly.pdbx_strand_id
1 'polypeptide(L)'
;MNIWGQIWPKAVYLVCNYSPKGNWWGHAPYKHGRPCSACPPSFGGGCRENLCYKEESDGYYTPREEETNEIERQQSQVHDTHVRTRSDDSSRNEVISTQQMSQIVSCEVRLRDQCKGTTCNRYECPAGCVDSKAKVIGSVHYEMQSSICRAAIHYGIIDNDGGWVDITRQGRKHYFIKSNRNGIQTIGKYQSANSFTVSKVTVQAVTCETTVEQLCPFHKPASHCPRIYCPRNCMQANPHYARVIGTRVYSDLSSICRAAVHAGVVRNHGGYVDVMPVDKRKTYIASFQNGIFSESLQNPPGGKAFRVFAVV
;
A
#
# COMPACT_ATOMS: atom_id res chain seq x y z
N MET A 1 4.34 -29.21 7.24
CA MET A 1 3.51 -28.83 6.07
C MET A 1 4.26 -27.82 5.21
N ASN A 2 4.27 -27.94 3.88
CA ASN A 2 4.85 -26.95 2.98
C ASN A 2 3.77 -25.92 2.61
N ILE A 3 3.93 -24.66 3.06
CA ILE A 3 2.98 -23.57 2.80
C ILE A 3 3.74 -22.51 2.00
N TRP A 4 3.40 -22.38 0.72
CA TRP A 4 4.03 -21.44 -0.24
C TRP A 4 5.58 -21.49 -0.27
N GLY A 5 6.15 -22.69 -0.27
CA GLY A 5 7.61 -22.88 -0.37
C GLY A 5 8.36 -22.77 0.97
N GLN A 6 7.65 -22.73 2.11
CA GLN A 6 8.24 -22.79 3.45
C GLN A 6 7.81 -24.07 4.17
N ILE A 7 8.76 -24.76 4.83
CA ILE A 7 8.46 -25.94 5.65
C ILE A 7 8.15 -25.51 7.08
N TRP A 8 6.93 -25.82 7.53
CA TRP A 8 6.46 -25.55 8.88
C TRP A 8 6.50 -26.86 9.68
N PRO A 9 7.41 -27.00 10.67
CA PRO A 9 7.61 -28.24 11.42
C PRO A 9 6.52 -28.49 12.49
N LYS A 10 5.84 -27.43 12.95
CA LYS A 10 4.63 -27.51 13.79
C LYS A 10 3.58 -26.59 13.20
N ALA A 11 2.49 -27.15 12.70
CA ALA A 11 1.40 -26.39 12.09
C ALA A 11 0.06 -27.02 12.46
N VAL A 12 -0.94 -26.18 12.71
CA VAL A 12 -2.35 -26.57 12.87
C VAL A 12 -3.10 -26.09 11.63
N TYR A 13 -3.80 -26.99 10.96
CA TYR A 13 -4.56 -26.69 9.75
C TYR A 13 -6.06 -26.68 10.10
N LEU A 14 -6.67 -25.49 10.05
CA LEU A 14 -8.10 -25.30 10.28
C LEU A 14 -8.79 -25.05 8.95
N VAL A 15 -9.84 -25.82 8.67
CA VAL A 15 -10.65 -25.69 7.45
C VAL A 15 -12.09 -25.41 7.85
N CYS A 16 -12.65 -24.33 7.32
CA CYS A 16 -14.07 -24.03 7.43
C CYS A 16 -14.70 -24.23 6.05
N ASN A 17 -15.73 -25.06 5.97
CA ASN A 17 -16.55 -25.23 4.78
C ASN A 17 -17.79 -24.33 4.92
N TYR A 18 -18.13 -23.61 3.85
CA TYR A 18 -19.26 -22.69 3.82
C TYR A 18 -20.27 -23.13 2.76
N SER A 19 -21.55 -22.94 3.05
CA SER A 19 -22.65 -23.16 2.12
C SER A 19 -23.62 -21.97 2.21
N PRO A 20 -24.14 -21.44 1.09
CA PRO A 20 -23.84 -21.82 -0.30
C PRO A 20 -22.46 -21.33 -0.79
N LYS A 21 -22.05 -21.71 -2.00
CA LYS A 21 -20.77 -21.28 -2.59
C LYS A 21 -20.75 -19.76 -2.77
N GLY A 22 -19.68 -19.11 -2.32
CA GLY A 22 -19.46 -17.66 -2.44
C GLY A 22 -18.24 -17.31 -3.29
N ASN A 23 -17.74 -16.07 -3.14
CA ASN A 23 -16.54 -15.56 -3.82
C ASN A 23 -16.58 -15.64 -5.36
N TRP A 24 -17.75 -15.41 -5.94
CA TRP A 24 -17.94 -15.37 -7.38
C TRP A 24 -17.23 -14.16 -8.00
N TRP A 25 -16.49 -14.38 -9.08
CA TRP A 25 -15.81 -13.30 -9.79
C TRP A 25 -16.84 -12.28 -10.32
N GLY A 26 -16.69 -11.01 -9.95
CA GLY A 26 -17.59 -9.94 -10.38
C GLY A 26 -18.84 -9.75 -9.50
N HIS A 27 -19.06 -10.57 -8.47
CA HIS A 27 -20.16 -10.39 -7.53
C HIS A 27 -19.65 -9.94 -6.16
N ALA A 28 -20.32 -8.97 -5.56
CA ALA A 28 -20.02 -8.55 -4.19
C ALA A 28 -20.47 -9.63 -3.18
N PRO A 29 -19.72 -9.88 -2.09
CA PRO A 29 -20.12 -10.84 -1.06
C PRO A 29 -21.44 -10.48 -0.36
N TYR A 30 -21.86 -9.23 -0.42
CA TYR A 30 -23.11 -8.71 0.11
C TYR A 30 -23.57 -7.49 -0.70
N LYS A 31 -24.85 -7.13 -0.60
CA LYS A 31 -25.41 -5.92 -1.22
C LYS A 31 -25.15 -4.71 -0.32
N HIS A 32 -24.70 -3.59 -0.88
CA HIS A 32 -24.54 -2.33 -0.13
C HIS A 32 -25.92 -1.72 0.18
N GLY A 33 -26.14 -1.26 1.41
CA GLY A 33 -27.41 -0.68 1.84
C GLY A 33 -27.48 -0.46 3.34
N ARG A 34 -28.66 -0.08 3.84
CA ARG A 34 -28.92 -0.05 5.28
C ARG A 34 -28.94 -1.50 5.82
N PRO A 35 -28.44 -1.76 7.04
CA PRO A 35 -28.49 -3.10 7.62
C PRO A 35 -29.90 -3.70 7.55
N CYS A 36 -29.98 -4.98 7.16
CA CYS A 36 -31.23 -5.74 7.03
C CYS A 36 -32.28 -5.21 6.04
N SER A 37 -31.98 -4.19 5.23
CA SER A 37 -32.96 -3.62 4.29
C SER A 37 -33.29 -4.53 3.10
N ALA A 38 -32.58 -5.64 2.94
CA ALA A 38 -32.75 -6.61 1.86
C ALA A 38 -32.60 -8.06 2.36
N CYS A 39 -33.11 -8.36 3.57
CA CYS A 39 -33.09 -9.73 4.10
C CYS A 39 -33.96 -10.65 3.24
N PRO A 40 -33.48 -11.86 2.89
CA PRO A 40 -34.28 -12.80 2.13
C PRO A 40 -35.56 -13.21 2.88
N PRO A 41 -36.68 -13.50 2.18
CA PRO A 41 -37.93 -13.93 2.81
C PRO A 41 -37.78 -15.16 3.72
N SER A 42 -36.80 -16.03 3.44
CA SER A 42 -36.47 -17.19 4.25
C SER A 42 -36.09 -16.87 5.70
N PHE A 43 -35.65 -15.64 5.97
CA PHE A 43 -35.28 -15.16 7.30
C PHE A 43 -36.42 -14.43 8.03
N GLY A 44 -37.65 -14.44 7.50
CA GLY A 44 -38.82 -13.89 8.20
C GLY A 44 -38.79 -12.38 8.46
N GLY A 45 -37.86 -11.65 7.83
CA GLY A 45 -37.71 -10.19 8.01
C GLY A 45 -37.04 -9.76 9.33
N GLY A 46 -36.58 -10.69 10.17
CA GLY A 46 -35.94 -10.37 11.43
C GLY A 46 -34.52 -9.80 11.25
N CYS A 47 -34.18 -8.81 12.09
CA CYS A 47 -32.86 -8.19 12.10
C CYS A 47 -32.30 -8.18 13.52
N ARG A 48 -31.15 -8.84 13.70
CA ARG A 48 -30.46 -8.88 15.00
C ARG A 48 -28.98 -8.64 14.78
N GLU A 49 -28.42 -7.67 15.50
CA GLU A 49 -26.99 -7.31 15.41
C GLU A 49 -26.50 -7.08 13.97
N ASN A 50 -27.34 -6.44 13.14
CA ASN A 50 -27.11 -6.19 11.71
C ASN A 50 -27.09 -7.44 10.81
N LEU A 51 -27.56 -8.59 11.29
CA LEU A 51 -27.70 -9.83 10.54
C LEU A 51 -29.18 -10.20 10.36
N CYS A 52 -29.49 -10.75 9.17
CA CYS A 52 -30.79 -11.33 8.91
C CYS A 52 -30.97 -12.59 9.75
N TYR A 53 -32.00 -12.63 10.58
CA TYR A 53 -32.22 -13.68 11.56
C TYR A 53 -33.66 -14.15 11.52
N LYS A 54 -33.87 -15.47 11.45
CA LYS A 54 -35.20 -16.08 11.47
C LYS A 54 -35.56 -16.38 12.92
N GLU A 55 -36.61 -15.75 13.44
CA GLU A 55 -37.26 -16.25 14.66
C GLU A 55 -38.09 -17.48 14.29
N GLU A 56 -37.94 -18.58 15.03
CA GLU A 56 -38.64 -19.83 14.77
C GLU A 56 -40.14 -19.66 15.08
N SER A 57 -40.93 -19.42 14.04
CA SER A 57 -42.36 -19.75 14.03
C SER A 57 -42.62 -20.73 12.89
N ASP A 58 -43.19 -21.90 13.24
CA ASP A 58 -43.55 -23.00 12.35
C ASP A 58 -44.24 -22.53 11.07
N GLY A 59 -43.64 -22.83 9.93
CA GLY A 59 -44.19 -22.51 8.61
C GLY A 59 -43.33 -23.07 7.48
N TYR A 60 -43.78 -24.20 6.92
CA TYR A 60 -43.22 -24.90 5.76
C TYR A 60 -43.23 -24.01 4.50
N TYR A 61 -42.08 -23.90 3.81
CA TYR A 61 -42.02 -23.54 2.38
C TYR A 61 -40.87 -24.28 1.67
N THR A 62 -41.16 -24.74 0.45
CA THR A 62 -40.34 -25.55 -0.45
C THR A 62 -39.24 -24.75 -1.17
N PRO A 63 -38.13 -25.37 -1.62
CA PRO A 63 -37.03 -24.68 -2.28
C PRO A 63 -37.36 -24.35 -3.75
N ARG A 64 -37.06 -23.13 -4.20
CA ARG A 64 -36.98 -22.78 -5.63
C ARG A 64 -35.61 -22.17 -5.95
N GLU A 65 -35.17 -22.48 -7.17
CA GLU A 65 -33.81 -22.41 -7.71
C GLU A 65 -33.13 -21.02 -7.70
N GLU A 66 -31.80 -21.10 -7.73
CA GLU A 66 -30.80 -20.04 -7.62
C GLU A 66 -31.00 -18.88 -8.62
N GLU A 67 -31.29 -17.67 -8.13
CA GLU A 67 -31.14 -16.44 -8.91
C GLU A 67 -29.69 -15.95 -8.83
N THR A 68 -29.02 -16.02 -9.98
CA THR A 68 -27.69 -15.45 -10.18
C THR A 68 -27.78 -13.93 -10.26
N ASN A 69 -26.88 -13.22 -9.54
CA ASN A 69 -26.88 -11.76 -9.49
C ASN A 69 -26.29 -11.16 -10.79
N GLU A 70 -27.04 -11.14 -11.88
CA GLU A 70 -26.69 -10.31 -13.04
C GLU A 70 -26.91 -8.82 -12.71
N ILE A 71 -25.93 -7.97 -13.06
CA ILE A 71 -26.05 -6.51 -12.89
C ILE A 71 -26.60 -5.93 -14.20
N GLU A 72 -27.86 -5.53 -14.17
CA GLU A 72 -28.51 -4.78 -15.24
C GLU A 72 -27.90 -3.37 -15.35
N ARG A 73 -27.56 -2.96 -16.58
CA ARG A 73 -27.12 -1.59 -16.89
C ARG A 73 -28.35 -0.67 -16.89
N GLN A 74 -28.34 0.38 -16.07
CA GLN A 74 -29.28 1.48 -16.23
C GLN A 74 -28.60 2.81 -16.52
N GLN A 75 -29.20 3.45 -17.52
CA GLN A 75 -28.87 4.70 -18.18
C GLN A 75 -29.14 5.91 -17.29
N SER A 76 -28.41 6.97 -17.62
CA SER A 76 -28.59 8.36 -17.21
C SER A 76 -30.03 8.85 -17.21
N GLN A 77 -30.49 9.42 -16.09
CA GLN A 77 -31.47 10.51 -16.09
C GLN A 77 -31.15 11.56 -15.03
N VAL A 78 -31.33 12.80 -15.47
CA VAL A 78 -31.12 14.07 -14.76
C VAL A 78 -32.38 14.38 -13.95
N HIS A 79 -32.25 14.68 -12.65
CA HIS A 79 -33.16 15.65 -12.03
C HIS A 79 -32.53 16.39 -10.85
N ASP A 80 -32.82 17.69 -10.89
CA ASP A 80 -32.40 18.80 -10.05
C ASP A 80 -33.09 18.74 -8.69
N THR A 81 -32.40 19.07 -7.58
CA THR A 81 -32.93 19.99 -6.54
C THR A 81 -31.97 20.24 -5.36
N HIS A 82 -31.79 21.55 -5.11
CA HIS A 82 -31.56 22.24 -3.84
C HIS A 82 -30.22 22.13 -3.10
N VAL A 83 -29.39 23.13 -3.43
CA VAL A 83 -28.42 23.84 -2.58
C VAL A 83 -28.87 23.91 -1.11
N ARG A 84 -28.05 23.33 -0.22
CA ARG A 84 -27.90 23.78 1.16
C ARG A 84 -26.43 24.10 1.41
N THR A 85 -26.13 25.40 1.37
CA THR A 85 -24.89 26.02 1.86
C THR A 85 -24.72 25.68 3.34
N ARG A 86 -23.72 24.85 3.67
CA ARG A 86 -23.14 24.81 5.01
C ARG A 86 -21.96 25.78 5.02
N SER A 87 -22.08 26.72 5.94
CA SER A 87 -21.13 27.79 6.22
C SER A 87 -19.72 27.27 6.45
N ASP A 88 -18.82 27.99 5.80
CA ASP A 88 -17.37 27.99 5.91
C ASP A 88 -16.91 28.06 7.37
N ASP A 89 -16.10 27.08 7.80
CA ASP A 89 -15.19 27.24 8.93
C ASP A 89 -13.78 26.85 8.45
N SER A 90 -13.26 27.74 7.62
CA SER A 90 -11.85 27.82 7.26
C SER A 90 -11.04 28.19 8.50
N SER A 91 -10.36 27.21 9.10
CA SER A 91 -9.00 27.39 9.69
C SER A 91 -8.41 26.15 10.38
N ARG A 92 -8.59 24.94 9.85
CA ARG A 92 -7.65 23.83 10.13
C ARG A 92 -7.21 23.11 8.86
N ASN A 93 -6.27 23.80 8.22
CA ASN A 93 -5.18 23.32 7.36
C ASN A 93 -4.91 21.83 7.10
N GLU A 94 -5.24 20.88 7.96
CA GLU A 94 -4.43 19.67 8.23
C GLU A 94 -4.19 18.75 7.02
N VAL A 95 -3.00 18.14 6.94
CA VAL A 95 -2.73 17.07 5.97
C VAL A 95 -3.71 15.94 6.29
N ILE A 96 -4.64 15.67 5.37
CA ILE A 96 -5.79 14.80 5.64
C ILE A 96 -5.35 13.33 5.74
N SER A 97 -4.29 12.95 5.01
CA SER A 97 -3.76 11.60 5.03
C SER A 97 -2.47 11.52 5.85
N THR A 98 -2.49 10.73 6.93
CA THR A 98 -1.31 10.45 7.77
C THR A 98 -0.62 9.13 7.40
N GLN A 99 -1.01 8.50 6.28
CA GLN A 99 -0.42 7.22 5.88
C GLN A 99 1.02 7.43 5.41
N GLN A 100 1.98 6.91 6.20
CA GLN A 100 3.40 6.95 5.88
C GLN A 100 3.86 5.68 5.14
N MET A 101 4.85 5.83 4.27
CA MET A 101 5.54 4.71 3.63
C MET A 101 6.65 4.15 4.53
N SER A 102 7.38 5.05 5.20
CA SER A 102 8.44 4.72 6.14
C SER A 102 7.87 4.17 7.44
N GLN A 103 8.55 3.17 8.00
CA GLN A 103 8.26 2.64 9.33
C GLN A 103 9.43 2.90 10.26
N ILE A 104 9.15 3.56 11.38
CA ILE A 104 10.12 3.74 12.46
C ILE A 104 10.36 2.38 13.10
N VAL A 105 11.64 1.99 13.20
CA VAL A 105 12.05 0.70 13.76
C VAL A 105 13.08 0.90 14.87
N SER A 106 13.24 -0.06 15.77
CA SER A 106 14.37 -0.08 16.69
C SER A 106 15.58 -0.79 16.07
N CYS A 107 16.78 -0.57 16.63
CA CYS A 107 18.01 -1.21 16.14
C CYS A 107 17.97 -2.75 16.15
N GLU A 108 17.11 -3.34 16.98
CA GLU A 108 16.97 -4.80 17.11
C GLU A 108 16.04 -5.43 16.06
N VAL A 109 15.24 -4.61 15.36
CA VAL A 109 14.25 -5.10 14.39
C VAL A 109 14.95 -5.78 13.22
N ARG A 110 14.52 -7.03 12.96
CA ARG A 110 14.98 -7.82 11.83
C ARG A 110 13.98 -7.69 10.69
N LEU A 111 14.47 -7.85 9.45
CA LEU A 111 13.59 -7.76 8.29
C LEU A 111 12.53 -8.88 8.24
N ARG A 112 12.78 -10.03 8.86
CA ARG A 112 11.77 -11.08 9.02
C ARG A 112 10.62 -10.66 9.93
N ASP A 113 10.89 -9.83 10.93
CA ASP A 113 9.93 -9.46 11.96
C ASP A 113 8.94 -8.42 11.43
N GLN A 114 9.40 -7.56 10.51
CA GLN A 114 8.60 -6.48 9.94
C GLN A 114 8.13 -6.74 8.51
N CYS A 115 6.81 -6.66 8.33
CA CYS A 115 6.06 -6.73 7.07
C CYS A 115 6.24 -7.96 6.14
N LYS A 116 5.11 -8.55 5.73
CA LYS A 116 5.04 -9.74 4.86
C LYS A 116 4.75 -9.44 3.38
N GLY A 117 4.94 -8.19 2.91
CA GLY A 117 4.59 -7.76 1.55
C GLY A 117 5.47 -6.64 0.98
N THR A 118 5.16 -6.16 -0.23
CA THR A 118 5.94 -5.15 -0.98
C THR A 118 5.75 -3.72 -0.47
N THR A 119 4.76 -3.46 0.39
CA THR A 119 4.42 -2.09 0.82
C THR A 119 5.29 -1.55 1.96
N CYS A 120 6.30 -2.31 2.39
CA CYS A 120 7.10 -2.00 3.57
C CYS A 120 8.59 -2.11 3.26
N ASN A 121 9.04 -1.34 2.30
CA ASN A 121 10.44 -1.40 1.89
C ASN A 121 11.27 -0.25 2.47
N ARG A 122 10.65 0.82 2.98
CA ARG A 122 11.34 1.95 3.59
C ARG A 122 11.24 1.92 5.10
N TYR A 123 12.38 2.04 5.77
CA TYR A 123 12.49 2.06 7.23
C TYR A 123 13.25 3.28 7.69
N GLU A 124 12.88 3.78 8.87
CA GLU A 124 13.58 4.86 9.56
C GLU A 124 14.29 4.30 10.79
N CYS A 125 15.61 4.40 10.75
CA CYS A 125 16.51 3.89 11.77
C CYS A 125 16.89 5.01 12.75
N PRO A 126 16.85 4.75 14.06
CA PRO A 126 17.30 5.70 15.07
C PRO A 126 18.83 5.75 15.11
N ALA A 127 19.34 6.78 15.77
CA ALA A 127 20.77 6.88 16.08
C ALA A 127 21.22 5.78 17.08
N GLY A 128 22.53 5.53 17.14
CA GLY A 128 23.14 4.64 18.13
C GLY A 128 23.03 3.14 17.83
N CYS A 129 22.70 2.76 16.60
CA CYS A 129 22.54 1.35 16.25
C CYS A 129 23.86 0.57 16.11
N VAL A 130 25.03 1.22 16.10
CA VAL A 130 26.34 0.53 16.11
C VAL A 130 26.48 -0.33 17.38
N ASP A 131 26.10 0.20 18.54
CA ASP A 131 26.26 -0.43 19.86
C ASP A 131 25.19 -1.47 20.20
N SER A 132 24.15 -1.59 19.37
CA SER A 132 23.11 -2.60 19.52
C SER A 132 23.69 -4.02 19.47
N LYS A 133 23.08 -4.96 20.18
CA LYS A 133 23.51 -6.37 20.21
C LYS A 133 22.90 -7.20 19.07
N ALA A 134 22.07 -6.59 18.23
CA ALA A 134 21.36 -7.26 17.14
C ALA A 134 22.31 -7.88 16.12
N LYS A 135 22.13 -9.15 15.76
CA LYS A 135 23.07 -9.80 14.83
C LYS A 135 22.88 -9.29 13.39
N VAL A 136 23.98 -9.28 12.63
CA VAL A 136 23.97 -9.08 11.18
C VAL A 136 24.70 -10.26 10.55
N ILE A 137 24.07 -10.92 9.58
CA ILE A 137 24.57 -12.12 8.92
C ILE A 137 24.76 -11.81 7.43
N GLY A 138 25.99 -11.95 6.95
CA GLY A 138 26.36 -11.69 5.56
C GLY A 138 26.94 -10.30 5.30
N SER A 139 27.31 -10.09 4.04
CA SER A 139 27.93 -8.87 3.52
C SER A 139 27.41 -8.66 2.10
N VAL A 140 27.04 -7.42 1.76
CA VAL A 140 26.31 -7.06 0.52
C VAL A 140 24.90 -7.63 0.47
N HIS A 141 24.76 -8.93 0.67
CA HIS A 141 23.50 -9.62 0.86
C HIS A 141 23.39 -10.03 2.31
N TYR A 142 22.32 -9.61 2.98
CA TYR A 142 22.09 -9.87 4.39
C TYR A 142 20.99 -10.91 4.55
N GLU A 143 21.15 -11.84 5.49
CA GLU A 143 20.07 -12.79 5.79
C GLU A 143 18.88 -12.06 6.41
N MET A 144 17.64 -12.48 6.08
CA MET A 144 16.39 -11.92 6.62
C MET A 144 16.31 -11.82 8.16
N GLN A 145 17.12 -12.57 8.91
CA GLN A 145 17.21 -12.52 10.37
C GLN A 145 18.16 -11.43 10.89
N SER A 146 18.81 -10.67 10.00
CA SER A 146 19.71 -9.58 10.35
C SER A 146 18.93 -8.32 10.74
N SER A 147 19.49 -7.53 11.64
CA SER A 147 19.01 -6.18 11.94
C SER A 147 19.08 -5.29 10.70
N ILE A 148 17.99 -4.55 10.43
CA ILE A 148 17.86 -3.66 9.28
C ILE A 148 18.88 -2.50 9.40
N CYS A 149 18.85 -1.80 10.53
CA CYS A 149 19.67 -0.61 10.75
C CYS A 149 21.16 -0.94 10.82
N ARG A 150 21.52 -2.03 11.50
CA ARG A 150 22.92 -2.46 11.55
C ARG A 150 23.43 -2.95 10.20
N ALA A 151 22.59 -3.62 9.39
CA ALA A 151 22.97 -3.98 8.02
C ALA A 151 23.20 -2.73 7.16
N ALA A 152 22.36 -1.70 7.31
CA ALA A 152 22.49 -0.44 6.58
C ALA A 152 23.77 0.33 6.95
N ILE A 153 24.10 0.41 8.25
CA ILE A 153 25.35 0.99 8.73
C ILE A 153 26.55 0.18 8.22
N HIS A 154 26.52 -1.15 8.34
CA HIS A 154 27.59 -2.01 7.84
C HIS A 154 27.83 -1.78 6.34
N TYR A 155 26.78 -1.64 5.54
CA TYR A 155 26.92 -1.39 4.10
C TYR A 155 27.42 0.04 3.81
N GLY A 156 27.18 0.99 4.72
CA GLY A 156 27.55 2.41 4.57
C GLY A 156 26.47 3.25 3.90
N ILE A 157 25.21 2.85 4.03
CA ILE A 157 24.07 3.62 3.50
C ILE A 157 23.67 4.76 4.44
N ILE A 158 23.73 4.46 5.74
CA ILE A 158 23.53 5.40 6.85
C ILE A 158 24.73 5.30 7.79
N ASP A 159 24.93 6.32 8.61
CA ASP A 159 25.90 6.33 9.71
C ASP A 159 25.19 6.03 11.05
N ASN A 160 25.89 6.26 12.17
CA ASN A 160 25.34 6.03 13.50
C ASN A 160 24.34 7.12 13.94
N ASP A 161 24.11 8.17 13.16
CA ASP A 161 23.06 9.17 13.41
C ASP A 161 21.68 8.67 12.93
N GLY A 162 21.67 7.57 12.16
CA GLY A 162 20.45 6.90 11.70
C GLY A 162 19.98 7.41 10.34
N GLY A 163 18.66 7.41 10.12
CA GLY A 163 18.03 7.88 8.89
C GLY A 163 17.31 6.79 8.11
N TRP A 164 17.01 7.06 6.84
CA TRP A 164 16.12 6.24 6.03
C TRP A 164 16.87 5.21 5.16
N VAL A 165 16.32 4.00 5.13
CA VAL A 165 16.88 2.87 4.41
C VAL A 165 15.79 2.22 3.57
N ASP A 166 16.07 2.01 2.29
CA ASP A 166 15.25 1.19 1.42
C ASP A 166 15.77 -0.25 1.38
N ILE A 167 14.85 -1.20 1.35
CA ILE A 167 15.13 -2.63 1.42
C ILE A 167 14.57 -3.32 0.19
N THR A 168 15.43 -4.08 -0.47
CA THR A 168 15.01 -5.00 -1.53
C THR A 168 15.15 -6.43 -1.01
N ARG A 169 14.01 -7.12 -0.87
CA ARG A 169 14.00 -8.56 -0.61
C ARG A 169 14.60 -9.27 -1.81
N GLN A 170 15.62 -10.08 -1.54
CA GLN A 170 16.29 -10.90 -2.53
C GLN A 170 15.85 -12.36 -2.35
N GLY A 171 16.07 -13.14 -3.39
CA GLY A 171 15.86 -14.59 -3.33
C GLY A 171 16.81 -15.27 -2.33
N ARG A 172 16.75 -16.59 -2.36
CA ARG A 172 17.60 -17.46 -1.54
C ARG A 172 19.05 -17.37 -2.00
N LYS A 173 19.97 -17.18 -1.05
CA LYS A 173 21.42 -17.28 -1.25
C LYS A 173 21.92 -18.57 -0.61
N HIS A 174 22.95 -19.16 -1.21
CA HIS A 174 23.51 -20.43 -0.74
C HIS A 174 24.35 -20.28 0.54
N TYR A 175 25.06 -19.16 0.66
CA TYR A 175 25.91 -18.83 1.80
C TYR A 175 26.00 -17.31 1.97
N PHE A 176 26.52 -16.90 3.12
CA PHE A 176 26.69 -15.51 3.54
C PHE A 176 28.13 -15.32 4.04
N ILE A 177 28.85 -14.38 3.45
CA ILE A 177 30.25 -14.09 3.79
C ILE A 177 30.28 -13.07 4.93
N LYS A 178 31.11 -13.30 5.95
CA LYS A 178 31.36 -12.33 7.02
C LYS A 178 32.31 -11.22 6.57
N SER A 179 32.11 -10.01 7.06
CA SER A 179 33.09 -8.92 6.94
C SER A 179 32.99 -7.97 8.12
N ASN A 180 33.96 -7.05 8.22
CA ASN A 180 33.92 -5.96 9.18
C ASN A 180 33.92 -4.64 8.42
N ARG A 181 32.89 -3.83 8.57
CA ARG A 181 32.75 -2.52 7.91
C ARG A 181 31.99 -1.57 8.82
N ASN A 182 32.40 -0.30 8.82
CA ASN A 182 31.73 0.79 9.54
C ASN A 182 31.43 0.45 11.02
N GLY A 183 32.40 -0.16 11.70
CA GLY A 183 32.27 -0.54 13.12
C GLY A 183 31.39 -1.76 13.39
N ILE A 184 30.90 -2.46 12.36
CA ILE A 184 30.03 -3.62 12.51
C ILE A 184 30.71 -4.86 11.94
N GLN A 185 30.88 -5.87 12.79
CA GLN A 185 31.34 -7.20 12.41
C GLN A 185 30.12 -8.09 12.10
N THR A 186 30.03 -8.62 10.87
CA THR A 186 28.98 -9.58 10.53
C THR A 186 29.38 -11.03 10.76
N ILE A 187 28.37 -11.89 10.81
CA ILE A 187 28.49 -13.34 10.96
C ILE A 187 28.40 -14.00 9.58
N GLY A 188 29.20 -15.04 9.37
CA GLY A 188 29.17 -15.85 8.16
C GLY A 188 28.26 -17.07 8.36
N LYS A 189 27.60 -17.50 7.29
CA LYS A 189 26.67 -18.65 7.33
C LYS A 189 26.79 -19.47 6.05
N TYR A 190 27.16 -20.74 6.18
CA TYR A 190 27.28 -21.69 5.05
C TYR A 190 25.98 -22.46 4.76
N GLN A 191 24.87 -21.95 5.30
CA GLN A 191 23.55 -22.50 5.07
C GLN A 191 22.73 -21.51 4.24
N SER A 192 21.90 -22.09 3.40
CA SER A 192 21.08 -21.35 2.46
C SER A 192 19.88 -20.71 3.14
N ALA A 193 19.67 -19.42 2.90
CA ALA A 193 18.57 -18.65 3.48
C ALA A 193 18.13 -17.52 2.54
N ASN A 194 16.94 -16.97 2.78
CA ASN A 194 16.49 -15.77 2.07
C ASN A 194 17.35 -14.57 2.46
N SER A 195 17.53 -13.65 1.52
CA SER A 195 18.40 -12.51 1.69
C SER A 195 17.70 -11.19 1.38
N PHE A 196 18.34 -10.08 1.72
CA PHE A 196 17.94 -8.75 1.31
C PHE A 196 19.17 -7.88 1.07
N THR A 197 18.96 -6.80 0.32
CA THR A 197 19.93 -5.73 0.10
C THR A 197 19.37 -4.42 0.64
N VAL A 198 20.26 -3.52 1.00
CA VAL A 198 19.95 -2.19 1.54
C VAL A 198 20.35 -1.12 0.54
N SER A 199 19.58 -0.04 0.44
CA SER A 199 19.80 1.07 -0.50
C SER A 199 19.53 2.41 0.18
N LYS A 200 20.25 3.46 -0.26
CA LYS A 200 20.10 4.82 0.26
C LYS A 200 18.83 5.45 -0.25
N VAL A 201 18.08 6.07 0.66
CA VAL A 201 16.97 6.96 0.30
C VAL A 201 17.55 8.32 -0.06
N THR A 202 17.53 8.66 -1.34
CA THR A 202 17.91 9.99 -1.82
C THR A 202 16.71 10.93 -1.75
N VAL A 203 16.99 12.24 -1.70
CA VAL A 203 15.97 13.28 -1.78
C VAL A 203 16.11 13.97 -3.14
N GLN A 204 15.00 14.17 -3.85
CA GLN A 204 15.01 14.83 -5.15
C GLN A 204 13.88 15.86 -5.25
N ALA A 205 14.24 17.10 -5.58
CA ALA A 205 13.28 18.12 -5.94
C ALA A 205 12.80 17.91 -7.38
N VAL A 206 11.50 18.06 -7.59
CA VAL A 206 10.86 17.79 -8.89
C VAL A 206 10.02 18.98 -9.34
N THR A 207 9.51 18.92 -10.57
CA THR A 207 8.53 19.90 -11.06
C THR A 207 7.10 19.37 -10.88
N CYS A 208 6.11 20.23 -11.04
CA CYS A 208 4.71 19.81 -10.99
C CYS A 208 4.30 18.88 -12.15
N GLU A 209 5.13 18.73 -13.19
CA GLU A 209 4.87 17.87 -14.34
C GLU A 209 5.56 16.50 -14.22
N THR A 210 6.50 16.36 -13.28
CA THR A 210 7.28 15.13 -13.11
C THR A 210 6.38 13.94 -12.75
N THR A 211 6.54 12.84 -13.48
CA THR A 211 5.78 11.60 -13.33
C THR A 211 6.64 10.45 -12.80
N VAL A 212 6.00 9.37 -12.32
CA VAL A 212 6.74 8.18 -11.84
C VAL A 212 7.39 7.42 -12.97
N GLU A 213 6.77 7.39 -14.15
CA GLU A 213 7.34 6.77 -15.35
C GLU A 213 8.73 7.30 -15.66
N GLN A 214 8.93 8.63 -15.53
CA GLN A 214 10.21 9.29 -15.81
C GLN A 214 11.20 9.14 -14.64
N LEU A 215 10.72 9.25 -13.41
CA LEU A 215 11.59 9.38 -12.23
C LEU A 215 12.06 8.02 -11.68
N CYS A 216 11.16 7.07 -11.57
CA CYS A 216 11.41 5.79 -10.90
C CYS A 216 10.42 4.71 -11.40
N PRO A 217 10.53 4.30 -12.68
CA PRO A 217 9.61 3.34 -13.28
C PRO A 217 9.59 2.02 -12.51
N PHE A 218 8.43 1.38 -12.46
CA PHE A 218 8.27 0.12 -11.71
C PHE A 218 8.90 -1.07 -12.44
N HIS A 219 9.85 -1.72 -11.76
CA HIS A 219 10.49 -2.96 -12.15
C HIS A 219 10.38 -3.99 -11.02
N LYS A 220 10.28 -5.28 -11.39
CA LYS A 220 10.33 -6.37 -10.42
C LYS A 220 11.80 -6.62 -10.01
N PRO A 221 12.08 -6.98 -8.75
CA PRO A 221 11.13 -7.29 -7.67
C PRO A 221 10.58 -6.06 -6.93
N ALA A 222 11.27 -4.92 -7.00
CA ALA A 222 10.81 -3.62 -6.49
C ALA A 222 11.63 -2.50 -7.16
N SER A 223 11.02 -1.34 -7.33
CA SER A 223 11.70 -0.07 -7.63
C SER A 223 11.61 0.84 -6.41
N HIS A 224 12.72 1.48 -6.06
CA HIS A 224 12.76 2.49 -5.02
C HIS A 224 12.73 3.87 -5.65
N CYS A 225 11.82 4.73 -5.22
CA CYS A 225 11.82 6.14 -5.60
C CYS A 225 12.59 6.97 -4.57
N PRO A 226 13.23 8.07 -4.97
CA PRO A 226 13.69 9.07 -4.01
C PRO A 226 12.51 9.58 -3.15
N ARG A 227 12.81 10.14 -1.99
CA ARG A 227 11.88 11.05 -1.31
C ARG A 227 11.78 12.32 -2.14
N ILE A 228 10.57 12.70 -2.50
CA ILE A 228 10.34 13.75 -3.48
C ILE A 228 10.00 15.05 -2.75
N TYR A 229 10.64 16.14 -3.15
CA TYR A 229 10.25 17.48 -2.72
C TYR A 229 9.41 18.15 -3.81
N CYS A 230 8.13 18.32 -3.51
CA CYS A 230 7.18 18.99 -4.38
C CYS A 230 7.23 20.50 -4.21
N PRO A 231 7.27 21.27 -5.31
CA PRO A 231 7.23 22.73 -5.24
C PRO A 231 5.81 23.21 -4.89
N ARG A 232 5.69 24.52 -4.64
CA ARG A 232 4.40 25.16 -4.36
C ARG A 232 3.56 25.28 -5.63
N ASN A 233 2.25 25.44 -5.46
CA ASN A 233 1.29 25.79 -6.51
C ASN A 233 1.14 24.77 -7.64
N CYS A 234 1.30 23.47 -7.34
CA CYS A 234 1.08 22.43 -8.34
C CYS A 234 -0.40 22.24 -8.72
N MET A 235 -1.36 22.73 -7.93
CA MET A 235 -2.78 22.74 -8.32
C MET A 235 -3.03 23.61 -9.56
N GLN A 236 -2.28 24.70 -9.71
CA GLN A 236 -2.37 25.64 -10.83
C GLN A 236 -1.64 25.15 -12.09
N ALA A 237 -0.86 24.08 -12.00
CA ALA A 237 -0.16 23.53 -13.16
C ALA A 237 -1.18 23.04 -14.21
N ASN A 238 -0.83 23.23 -15.48
CA ASN A 238 -1.72 22.93 -16.60
C ASN A 238 -2.15 21.44 -16.56
N PRO A 239 -3.46 21.15 -16.47
CA PRO A 239 -3.97 19.78 -16.42
C PRO A 239 -3.55 18.92 -17.61
N HIS A 240 -3.27 19.50 -18.78
CA HIS A 240 -2.81 18.75 -19.96
C HIS A 240 -1.43 18.11 -19.77
N TYR A 241 -0.50 18.79 -19.07
CA TYR A 241 0.85 18.30 -18.85
C TYR A 241 1.00 17.60 -17.50
N ALA A 242 0.22 18.01 -16.49
CA ALA A 242 0.32 17.48 -15.15
C ALA A 242 -0.90 16.60 -14.79
N ARG A 243 -1.33 15.70 -15.66
CA ARG A 243 -2.57 14.91 -15.47
C ARG A 243 -2.58 14.13 -14.15
N VAL A 244 -3.77 13.83 -13.63
CA VAL A 244 -3.95 12.94 -12.49
C VAL A 244 -4.96 11.87 -12.89
N ILE A 245 -4.54 10.61 -12.91
CA ILE A 245 -5.35 9.50 -13.40
C ILE A 245 -5.48 8.47 -12.27
N GLY A 246 -6.70 8.25 -11.81
CA GLY A 246 -7.03 7.32 -10.73
C GLY A 246 -7.14 7.94 -9.35
N THR A 247 -7.39 7.09 -8.36
CA THR A 247 -7.67 7.45 -6.98
C THR A 247 -7.11 6.37 -6.05
N ARG A 248 -6.41 6.77 -4.98
CA ARG A 248 -5.59 5.92 -4.07
C ARG A 248 -4.40 5.23 -4.73
N VAL A 249 -4.57 4.73 -5.95
CA VAL A 249 -3.53 4.21 -6.83
C VAL A 249 -3.64 4.98 -8.14
N TYR A 250 -2.56 5.65 -8.51
CA TYR A 250 -2.49 6.52 -9.67
C TYR A 250 -1.70 5.84 -10.78
N SER A 251 -2.04 6.11 -12.04
CA SER A 251 -1.18 5.70 -13.16
C SER A 251 0.17 6.40 -13.04
N ASP A 252 1.26 5.72 -13.37
CA ASP A 252 2.62 6.25 -13.46
C ASP A 252 2.80 7.46 -14.38
N LEU A 253 1.87 7.69 -15.30
CA LEU A 253 1.76 8.89 -16.14
C LEU A 253 1.22 10.13 -15.40
N SER A 254 0.72 9.96 -14.18
CA SER A 254 0.19 11.07 -13.39
C SER A 254 1.32 11.91 -12.81
N SER A 255 1.11 13.23 -12.73
CA SER A 255 1.97 14.13 -11.96
C SER A 255 2.04 13.68 -10.51
N ILE A 256 3.25 13.51 -9.99
CA ILE A 256 3.49 13.06 -8.61
C ILE A 256 2.91 14.08 -7.63
N CYS A 257 3.22 15.36 -7.82
CA CYS A 257 2.84 16.42 -6.88
C CYS A 257 1.35 16.75 -6.94
N ARG A 258 0.72 16.73 -8.13
CA ARG A 258 -0.74 16.90 -8.20
C ARG A 258 -1.48 15.68 -7.65
N ALA A 259 -1.00 14.46 -7.92
CA ALA A 259 -1.57 13.25 -7.31
C ALA A 259 -1.42 13.27 -5.78
N ALA A 260 -0.32 13.82 -5.26
CA ALA A 260 -0.09 13.98 -3.84
C ALA A 260 -1.06 14.98 -3.18
N VAL A 261 -1.32 16.13 -3.83
CA VAL A 261 -2.35 17.06 -3.38
C VAL A 261 -3.74 16.43 -3.46
N HIS A 262 -4.07 15.77 -4.58
CA HIS A 262 -5.33 15.04 -4.75
C HIS A 262 -5.54 14.01 -3.63
N ALA A 263 -4.52 13.23 -3.28
CA ALA A 263 -4.56 12.27 -2.19
C ALA A 263 -4.62 12.90 -0.79
N GLY A 264 -4.40 14.21 -0.65
CA GLY A 264 -4.34 14.90 0.62
C GLY A 264 -3.11 14.56 1.45
N VAL A 265 -2.02 14.09 0.82
CA VAL A 265 -0.75 13.78 1.51
C VAL A 265 0.17 15.01 1.61
N VAL A 266 -0.03 16.01 0.75
CA VAL A 266 0.68 17.29 0.79
C VAL A 266 -0.29 18.41 0.41
N ARG A 267 -0.06 19.62 0.94
CA ARG A 267 -0.85 20.80 0.57
C ARG A 267 -0.29 21.46 -0.69
N ASN A 268 -1.04 22.41 -1.24
CA ASN A 268 -0.58 23.19 -2.39
C ASN A 268 0.64 24.10 -2.09
N HIS A 269 1.09 24.22 -0.83
CA HIS A 269 2.34 24.90 -0.49
C HIS A 269 3.59 24.04 -0.73
N GLY A 270 3.45 22.83 -1.28
CA GLY A 270 4.56 21.90 -1.51
C GLY A 270 5.03 21.19 -0.25
N GLY A 271 6.07 20.37 -0.37
CA GLY A 271 6.62 19.59 0.75
C GLY A 271 7.14 18.23 0.33
N TYR A 272 7.54 17.43 1.31
CA TYR A 272 8.06 16.09 1.08
C TYR A 272 6.94 15.07 0.90
N VAL A 273 7.09 14.21 -0.09
CA VAL A 273 6.19 13.10 -0.36
C VAL A 273 7.00 11.84 -0.65
N ASP A 274 6.51 10.71 -0.17
CA ASP A 274 7.08 9.40 -0.49
C ASP A 274 6.21 8.71 -1.54
N VAL A 275 6.85 8.05 -2.50
CA VAL A 275 6.19 7.39 -3.63
C VAL A 275 6.61 5.93 -3.70
N MET A 276 5.63 5.07 -3.89
CA MET A 276 5.83 3.63 -4.10
C MET A 276 5.31 3.23 -5.48
N PRO A 277 6.20 2.92 -6.44
CA PRO A 277 5.83 2.32 -7.70
C PRO A 277 5.24 0.92 -7.45
N VAL A 278 4.15 0.62 -8.13
CA VAL A 278 3.45 -0.66 -8.06
C VAL A 278 3.07 -1.13 -9.47
N ASP A 279 2.72 -2.40 -9.61
CA ASP A 279 2.22 -2.90 -10.89
C ASP A 279 0.83 -2.30 -11.19
N LYS A 280 0.46 -2.31 -12.47
CA LYS A 280 -0.76 -1.64 -12.94
C LYS A 280 -2.03 -2.20 -12.37
N ARG A 281 -3.05 -1.34 -12.38
CA ARG A 281 -4.45 -1.76 -12.26
C ARG A 281 -5.10 -1.91 -13.63
N LYS A 282 -6.07 -2.83 -13.72
CA LYS A 282 -6.94 -2.95 -14.89
C LYS A 282 -7.83 -1.72 -15.07
N THR A 283 -8.20 -1.07 -13.97
CA THR A 283 -9.11 0.08 -13.97
C THR A 283 -8.67 1.11 -12.95
N TYR A 284 -8.69 2.38 -13.36
CA TYR A 284 -8.51 3.56 -12.53
C TYR A 284 -9.82 4.33 -12.45
N ILE A 285 -10.23 4.67 -11.23
CA ILE A 285 -11.51 5.35 -10.95
C ILE A 285 -11.22 6.84 -10.74
N ALA A 286 -12.00 7.68 -11.44
CA ALA A 286 -11.99 9.13 -11.30
C ALA A 286 -12.60 9.57 -9.96
N SER A 287 -12.08 10.65 -9.37
CA SER A 287 -12.69 11.30 -8.22
C SER A 287 -12.33 12.77 -8.16
N PHE A 288 -13.10 13.55 -7.39
CA PHE A 288 -12.72 14.93 -7.05
C PHE A 288 -12.29 14.98 -5.58
N GLN A 289 -11.02 15.26 -5.33
CA GLN A 289 -10.45 15.33 -3.99
C GLN A 289 -9.48 16.50 -3.89
N ASN A 290 -9.55 17.23 -2.78
CA ASN A 290 -8.62 18.33 -2.47
C ASN A 290 -8.47 19.35 -3.61
N GLY A 291 -9.57 19.68 -4.30
CA GLY A 291 -9.59 20.65 -5.38
C GLY A 291 -9.02 20.15 -6.72
N ILE A 292 -8.74 18.86 -6.86
CA ILE A 292 -8.25 18.25 -8.11
C ILE A 292 -9.26 17.19 -8.57
N PHE A 293 -9.62 17.23 -9.86
CA PHE A 293 -10.36 16.15 -10.52
C PHE A 293 -9.38 15.16 -11.14
N SER A 294 -9.51 13.88 -10.81
CA SER A 294 -8.75 12.80 -11.44
C SER A 294 -9.54 12.12 -12.56
N GLU A 295 -8.82 11.65 -13.57
CA GLU A 295 -9.40 10.96 -14.72
C GLU A 295 -9.53 9.46 -14.47
N SER A 296 -10.47 8.81 -15.17
CA SER A 296 -10.59 7.36 -15.19
C SER A 296 -9.84 6.77 -16.39
N LEU A 297 -9.36 5.54 -16.24
CA LEU A 297 -8.65 4.84 -17.31
C LEU A 297 -8.91 3.34 -17.22
N GLN A 298 -9.31 2.72 -18.32
CA GLN A 298 -9.56 1.28 -18.40
C GLN A 298 -8.53 0.60 -19.29
N ASN A 299 -8.10 -0.60 -18.87
CA ASN A 299 -7.16 -1.48 -19.58
C ASN A 299 -5.95 -0.75 -20.18
N PRO A 300 -5.17 0.03 -19.40
CA PRO A 300 -4.03 0.73 -19.96
C PRO A 300 -3.01 -0.25 -20.56
N PRO A 301 -2.58 -0.03 -21.82
CA PRO A 301 -1.48 -0.77 -22.41
C PRO A 301 -0.19 -0.35 -21.70
N GLY A 302 0.62 -1.32 -21.28
CA GLY A 302 1.99 -1.07 -20.77
C GLY A 302 2.14 -0.31 -19.44
N GLY A 303 1.17 0.49 -18.99
CA GLY A 303 1.33 1.40 -17.85
C GLY A 303 1.69 0.70 -16.55
N LYS A 304 2.34 1.41 -15.63
CA LYS A 304 2.51 1.03 -14.22
C LYS A 304 1.64 1.92 -13.37
N ALA A 305 1.78 1.79 -12.06
CA ALA A 305 1.04 2.59 -11.11
C ALA A 305 1.93 3.05 -9.98
N PHE A 306 1.42 3.95 -9.16
CA PHE A 306 2.06 4.30 -7.91
C PHE A 306 1.05 4.65 -6.83
N ARG A 307 1.54 4.62 -5.60
CA ARG A 307 0.89 5.16 -4.41
C ARG A 307 1.75 6.29 -3.85
N VAL A 308 1.09 7.30 -3.32
CA VAL A 308 1.70 8.45 -2.64
C VAL A 308 1.45 8.35 -1.15
N PHE A 309 2.41 8.79 -0.35
CA PHE A 309 2.38 8.73 1.11
C PHE A 309 2.85 10.05 1.70
N ALA A 310 2.28 10.40 2.85
CA ALA A 310 2.68 11.58 3.58
C ALA A 310 4.04 11.37 4.27
N VAL A 311 4.77 12.47 4.42
CA VAL A 311 5.94 12.56 5.30
C VAL A 311 5.52 13.47 6.44
N VAL A 312 5.48 12.92 7.66
CA VAL A 312 4.98 13.56 8.89
C VAL A 312 6.09 13.55 9.91
#